data_AF-A0A520HN11-F1
#
_entry.id   AF-A0A520HN11-F1
#
_cell.length_a   1.000
_cell.length_b   1.000
_cell.length_c   1.000
_cell.angle_alpha   90.00
_cell.angle_beta   90.00
_cell.angle_gamma   90.00
#
_symmetry.space_group_name_H-M   'P 1'
#
loop_
_entity.id
_entity.type
_entity.pdbx_description
1 polymer ?
#
loop_
_entity_poly.entity_id
_entity_poly.type
_entity_poly.pdbx_seq_one_letter_code
_entity_poly.pdbx_strand_id
1 'polypeptide(L)' 'GNLRPLEDIEADVIRLAIGHYRGRMTEVARRLGIGRSTLYRKLGELGIDNAA' A
#
# COMPACT_ATOMS: atom_id res chain seq x y z
N GLY A 1 -1.80 25.58 1.37
CA GLY A 1 -1.26 24.21 1.48
C GLY A 1 -2.28 23.38 2.21
N ASN A 2 -2.86 22.39 1.53
CA ASN A 2 -3.89 21.55 2.13
C ASN A 2 -3.20 20.30 2.69
N LEU A 3 -3.34 20.08 3.99
CA LEU A 3 -2.91 18.84 4.61
C LEU A 3 -3.77 17.72 4.01
N ARG A 4 -3.13 16.79 3.32
CA ARG A 4 -3.80 15.57 2.87
C ARG A 4 -4.09 14.68 4.07
N PRO A 5 -5.23 13.99 4.10
CA PRO A 5 -5.48 12.91 5.05
C PRO A 5 -4.32 11.91 5.05
N LEU A 6 -4.03 11.33 6.21
CA LEU A 6 -2.99 10.30 6.34
C LEU A 6 -3.30 9.07 5.45
N GLU A 7 -4.58 8.76 5.29
CA GLU A 7 -5.10 7.72 4.40
C GLU A 7 -4.63 7.88 2.96
N ASP A 8 -4.74 9.11 2.42
CA ASP A 8 -4.31 9.43 1.05
C ASP A 8 -2.80 9.20 0.87
N ILE A 9 -2.03 9.61 1.86
CA ILE A 9 -0.56 9.45 1.84
C ILE A 9 -0.21 7.97 1.90
N GLU A 10 -0.89 7.20 2.75
CA GLU A 10 -0.69 5.78 2.89
C GLU A 10 -1.03 5.03 1.58
N ALA A 11 -2.12 5.43 0.92
CA ALA A 11 -2.50 4.88 -0.40
C ALA A 11 -1.42 5.09 -1.44
N ASP A 12 -0.86 6.29 -1.53
CA ASP A 12 0.18 6.62 -2.49
C ASP A 12 1.46 5.82 -2.24
N VAL A 13 1.86 5.69 -0.97
CA VAL A 13 3.03 4.90 -0.56
C VAL A 13 2.85 3.43 -0.94
N ILE A 14 1.66 2.85 -0.69
CA ILE A 14 1.36 1.46 -1.04
C ILE A 14 1.38 1.26 -2.57
N ARG A 15 0.74 2.15 -3.34
CA ARG A 15 0.76 2.07 -4.83
C ARG A 15 2.18 2.17 -5.38
N LEU A 16 2.98 3.10 -4.85
CA LEU A 16 4.37 3.28 -5.25
C LEU A 16 5.19 2.02 -4.98
N ALA A 17 5.04 1.43 -3.79
CA ALA A 17 5.76 0.22 -3.43
C ALA A 17 5.35 -0.97 -4.32
N ILE A 18 4.06 -1.15 -4.60
CA ILE A 18 3.57 -2.20 -5.51
C ILE A 18 4.18 -2.06 -6.90
N GLY A 19 4.18 -0.85 -7.47
CA GLY A 19 4.80 -0.58 -8.76
C GLY A 19 6.31 -0.87 -8.74
N HIS A 20 7.03 -0.40 -7.72
CA HIS A 20 8.47 -0.57 -7.60
C HIS A 20 8.88 -2.05 -7.45
N TYR A 21 8.14 -2.81 -6.66
CA TYR A 21 8.39 -4.24 -6.43
C TYR A 21 7.66 -5.16 -7.42
N ARG A 22 7.04 -4.62 -8.47
CA ARG A 22 6.34 -5.36 -9.55
C ARG A 22 5.30 -6.35 -9.02
N GLY A 23 4.45 -5.89 -8.10
CA GLY A 23 3.37 -6.74 -7.55
C GLY A 23 3.85 -7.80 -6.55
N ARG A 24 5.13 -7.86 -6.16
CA ARG A 24 5.63 -8.85 -5.19
C ARG A 24 5.18 -8.50 -3.77
N MET A 25 3.95 -8.84 -3.42
CA MET A 25 3.29 -8.46 -2.16
C MET A 25 4.10 -8.80 -0.89
N THR A 26 4.82 -9.93 -0.88
CA THR A 26 5.70 -10.28 0.25
C THR A 26 6.84 -9.27 0.42
N GLU A 27 7.44 -8.80 -0.68
CA GLU A 27 8.51 -7.79 -0.63
C GLU A 27 7.93 -6.41 -0.32
N VAL A 28 6.75 -6.08 -0.87
CA VAL A 28 6.02 -4.83 -0.54
C VAL A 28 5.76 -4.75 0.96
N ALA A 29 5.14 -5.77 1.55
CA ALA A 29 4.83 -5.81 2.99
C ALA A 29 6.10 -5.69 3.84
N ARG A 30 7.15 -6.46 3.49
CA ARG A 30 8.45 -6.42 4.18
C ARG A 30 9.09 -5.03 4.13
N ARG A 31 9.00 -4.34 3.00
CA ARG A 31 9.63 -3.03 2.77
C ARG A 31 8.85 -1.87 3.38
N LEU A 32 7.53 -2.02 3.49
CA LEU A 32 6.66 -1.12 4.25
C LEU A 32 6.72 -1.38 5.76
N GLY A 33 7.37 -2.47 6.21
CA GLY A 33 7.47 -2.82 7.63
C GLY A 33 6.16 -3.31 8.23
N ILE A 34 5.23 -3.79 7.41
CA ILE A 34 3.90 -4.27 7.84
C ILE A 34 3.73 -5.76 7.54
N GLY A 35 2.84 -6.42 8.28
CA GLY A 35 2.45 -7.78 7.98
C GLY A 35 1.67 -7.87 6.66
N ARG A 36 1.73 -9.04 5.99
CA ARG A 36 0.93 -9.29 4.77
C ARG A 36 -0.57 -9.13 5.01
N SER A 37 -1.08 -9.58 6.16
CA SER A 37 -2.49 -9.39 6.54
C SER A 37 -2.87 -7.92 6.65
N THR A 38 -1.98 -7.09 7.19
CA THR A 38 -2.17 -5.63 7.26
C THR A 38 -2.16 -4.99 5.88
N LEU A 39 -1.25 -5.42 5.00
CA LEU A 39 -1.21 -4.94 3.62
C LEU A 39 -2.53 -5.25 2.91
N TYR A 40 -3.01 -6.49 2.93
CA TYR A 40 -4.26 -6.87 2.28
C TYR A 40 -5.48 -6.14 2.84
N ARG A 41 -5.55 -5.95 4.17
CA ARG A 41 -6.61 -5.14 4.78
C ARG A 41 -6.61 -3.70 4.23
N LYS A 42 -5.43 -3.07 4.17
CA LYS A 42 -5.29 -1.71 3.62
C LYS A 42 -5.62 -1.64 2.14
N LEU A 43 -5.25 -2.64 1.34
CA LEU A 43 -5.64 -2.69 -0.07
C LEU A 43 -7.16 -2.71 -0.25
N GLY A 44 -7.88 -3.45 0.59
CA GLY A 44 -9.34 -3.45 0.59
C GLY A 44 -9.94 -2.10 1.04
N GLU A 45 -9.41 -1.51 2.11
CA GLU A 45 -9.89 -0.22 2.65
C GLU A 45 -9.67 0.94 1.66
N LEU A 46 -8.56 0.90 0.91
CA LEU A 46 -8.13 1.95 0.01
C LEU A 46 -8.58 1.73 -1.46
N GLY A 47 -9.31 0.63 -1.73
CA GLY A 47 -9.75 0.26 -3.09
C GLY A 47 -8.60 0.00 -4.08
N ILE A 48 -7.51 -0.61 -3.61
CA ILE A 48 -6.28 -0.90 -4.37
C ILE A 48 -6.06 -2.41 -4.55
N ASP A 49 -7.06 -3.21 -4.20
CA ASP A 49 -7.11 -4.67 -4.36
C ASP A 49 -6.75 -5.14 -5.78
N ASN A 50 -7.12 -4.37 -6.81
CA ASN A 50 -6.82 -4.69 -8.20
C ASN A 50 -5.38 -4.40 -8.64
N ALA A 51 -4.56 -3.76 -7.80
CA ALA A 51 -3.12 -3.59 -8.07
C ALA A 51 -2.28 -4.81 -7.66
N ALA A 52 -2.93 -5.82 -7.06
CA ALA A 52 -2.30 -7.04 -6.58
C ALA A 52 -1.98 -8.04 -7.70
#